data_AF-A0A4R3Z6F4-F1
#
_entry.id   AF-A0A4R3Z6F4-F1
#
_cell.length_a   1.000
_cell.length_b   1.000
_cell.length_c   1.000
_cell.angle_alpha   90.00
_cell.angle_beta   90.00
_cell.angle_gamma   90.00
#
_symmetry.space_group_name_H-M   'P 1'
#
loop_
_entity.id
_entity.type
_entity.pdbx_description
1 polymer ?
#
loop_
_entity_poly.entity_id
_entity_poly.type
_entity_poly.pdbx_seq_one_letter_code
_entity_poly.pdbx_strand_id
1 'polypeptide(L)'
;MLKELDKYYYKSITTHSPNFSAIFSSPKVLIDEGNFYRLNELNIIEKNNIVNVKVDDISVVIEYMNGKIVELGIAVLRNTKIGNTIL
;
A
#
# COMPACT_ATOMS: atom_id res chain seq x y z
N MET A 1 1.91 1.94 12.44
CA MET A 1 2.15 2.52 11.10
C MET A 1 1.60 1.65 9.99
N LEU A 2 2.05 0.40 9.75
CA LEU A 2 1.45 -0.41 8.67
C LEU A 2 -0.04 -0.77 8.89
N LYS A 3 -0.51 -0.90 10.13
CA LYS A 3 -1.96 -1.06 10.41
C LYS A 3 -2.82 0.09 9.87
N GLU A 4 -2.22 1.23 9.53
CA GLU A 4 -2.95 2.31 8.88
C GLU A 4 -3.21 2.03 7.39
N LEU A 5 -2.42 1.15 6.75
CA LEU A 5 -2.65 0.73 5.36
C LEU A 5 -4.01 0.07 5.16
N ASP A 6 -4.53 -0.61 6.19
CA ASP A 6 -5.86 -1.23 6.15
C ASP A 6 -6.97 -0.19 5.93
N LYS A 7 -6.70 1.11 6.15
CA LYS A 7 -7.62 2.23 5.94
C LYS A 7 -7.67 2.71 4.49
N TYR A 8 -6.76 2.27 3.61
CA TYR A 8 -6.63 2.81 2.26
C TYR A 8 -6.91 1.76 1.19
N TYR A 9 -7.45 2.20 0.05
CA TYR A 9 -7.35 1.47 -1.20
C TYR A 9 -6.10 1.94 -1.95
N TYR A 10 -5.34 1.01 -2.51
CA TYR A 10 -4.16 1.34 -3.33
C TYR A 10 -4.47 1.11 -4.82
N LYS A 11 -3.87 1.90 -5.72
CA LYS A 11 -4.04 1.81 -7.18
C LYS A 11 -2.74 1.55 -7.95
N SER A 12 -1.60 1.73 -7.31
CA SER A 12 -0.30 1.49 -7.94
C SER A 12 0.71 0.98 -6.94
N ILE A 13 1.68 0.23 -7.46
CA ILE A 13 2.85 -0.24 -6.73
C ILE A 13 4.07 0.13 -7.57
N THR A 14 4.96 0.92 -6.99
CA THR A 14 6.26 1.27 -7.58
C THR A 14 7.33 0.73 -6.65
N THR A 15 8.41 0.20 -7.20
CA THR A 15 9.61 -0.07 -6.40
C THR A 15 10.79 0.62 -7.04
N HIS A 16 11.63 1.27 -6.24
CA HIS A 16 12.81 2.00 -6.73
C HIS A 16 13.99 1.05 -6.96
N SER A 17 13.72 -0.14 -7.50
CA SER A 17 14.76 -1.03 -8.02
C SER A 17 14.94 -0.75 -9.52
N PRO A 18 16.19 -0.78 -10.03
CA PRO A 18 16.49 -0.39 -11.41
C PRO A 18 15.77 -1.21 -12.50
N ASN A 19 15.20 -2.37 -12.14
CA ASN A 19 14.51 -3.28 -13.05
C ASN A 19 13.00 -3.35 -12.81
N PHE A 20 12.40 -2.41 -12.07
CA PHE A 20 11.00 -2.49 -11.72
C PHE A 20 10.12 -1.57 -12.56
N SER A 21 9.17 -2.17 -13.27
CA SER A 21 8.08 -1.44 -13.92
C SER A 21 6.96 -1.20 -12.91
N ALA A 22 6.50 0.06 -12.80
CA ALA A 22 5.34 0.39 -11.99
C ALA A 22 4.13 -0.46 -12.40
N ILE A 23 3.43 -1.03 -11.42
CA ILE A 23 2.22 -1.82 -11.64
C ILE A 23 1.03 -0.92 -11.30
N PHE A 24 0.18 -0.68 -12.29
CA PHE A 24 -1.08 0.04 -12.12
C PHE A 24 -2.24 -0.97 -12.06
N SER A 25 -3.19 -0.74 -11.16
CA SER A 25 -4.40 -1.55 -11.05
C SER A 25 -5.62 -0.69 -10.72
N SER A 26 -6.80 -1.29 -10.84
CA SER A 26 -7.98 -0.77 -10.13
C SER A 26 -7.70 -0.68 -8.62
N PRO A 27 -8.43 0.19 -7.89
CA PRO A 27 -8.31 0.27 -6.44
C PRO A 27 -8.50 -1.10 -5.78
N LYS A 28 -7.48 -1.54 -5.03
CA LYS A 28 -7.44 -2.83 -4.34
C LYS A 28 -7.11 -2.64 -2.88
N VAL A 29 -7.41 -3.68 -2.10
CA VAL A 29 -7.20 -3.73 -0.65
C VAL A 29 -5.94 -4.52 -0.37
N LEU A 30 -5.20 -4.13 0.68
CA LEU A 30 -4.17 -5.02 1.22
C LEU A 30 -4.85 -6.09 2.07
N ILE A 31 -4.34 -7.32 1.98
CA ILE A 31 -4.77 -8.45 2.79
C ILE A 31 -3.69 -8.69 3.85
N ASP A 32 -4.06 -8.61 5.13
CA ASP A 32 -3.16 -8.96 6.23
C ASP A 32 -3.12 -10.48 6.41
N GLU A 33 -1.94 -11.09 6.24
CA GLU A 33 -1.70 -12.53 6.43
C GLU A 33 -0.82 -12.82 7.66
N GLY A 34 -0.83 -11.91 8.63
CA GLY A 34 -0.05 -11.98 9.86
C GLY A 34 1.36 -11.43 9.67
N ASN A 35 2.24 -12.20 9.03
CA ASN A 35 3.66 -11.86 8.88
C ASN A 35 3.96 -10.89 7.72
N PHE A 36 3.06 -10.85 6.73
CA PHE A 36 3.18 -9.98 5.56
C PHE A 36 1.82 -9.42 5.16
N TYR A 37 1.83 -8.33 4.40
CA TYR A 37 0.66 -7.86 3.67
C TYR A 37 0.75 -8.31 2.22
N ARG A 38 -0.34 -8.87 1.69
CA ARG A 38 -0.46 -9.20 0.28
C ARG A 38 -1.21 -8.08 -0.44
N LEU A 39 -0.60 -7.56 -1.51
CA LEU A 39 -1.19 -6.49 -2.33
C LEU A 39 -2.00 -7.11 -3.46
N ASN A 40 -1.35 -7.94 -4.26
CA ASN A 40 -1.99 -8.75 -5.29
C ASN A 40 -1.37 -10.16 -5.26
N GLU A 41 -1.71 -11.01 -6.22
CA GLU A 41 -1.24 -12.41 -6.27
C GLU A 41 0.29 -12.57 -6.30
N LEU A 42 1.04 -11.53 -6.69
CA LEU A 42 2.48 -11.62 -6.94
C LEU A 42 3.33 -10.65 -6.10
N ASN A 43 2.71 -9.76 -5.33
CA ASN A 43 3.41 -8.71 -4.58
C ASN A 43 3.06 -8.79 -3.09
N ILE A 44 4.09 -8.87 -2.26
CA ILE A 44 4.00 -8.95 -0.80
C ILE A 44 4.87 -7.89 -0.12
N ILE A 45 4.44 -7.45 1.06
CA ILE A 45 5.17 -6.58 1.98
C ILE A 45 5.48 -7.36 3.25
N GLU A 46 6.73 -7.73 3.45
CA GLU A 46 7.19 -8.47 4.63
C GLU A 46 7.41 -7.50 5.80
N LYS A 47 6.59 -7.61 6.86
CA LYS A 47 6.57 -6.61 7.95
C LYS A 47 7.89 -6.55 8.72
N ASN A 48 8.55 -7.70 8.89
CA ASN A 48 9.78 -7.83 9.67
C ASN A 48 11.00 -7.16 9.02
N ASN A 49 10.93 -6.83 7.73
CA ASN A 49 12.04 -6.26 6.98
C ASN A 49 11.93 -4.74 6.79
N ILE A 50 10.94 -4.10 7.41
CA ILE A 50 10.64 -2.68 7.24
C ILE A 50 11.41 -1.85 8.26
N VAL A 51 12.15 -0.85 7.78
CA VAL A 51 12.89 0.10 8.63
C VAL A 51 12.16 1.43 8.77
N ASN A 52 11.39 1.84 7.77
CA ASN A 52 10.69 3.12 7.79
C ASN A 52 9.40 3.07 6.97
N VAL A 53 8.42 3.86 7.39
CA VAL A 53 7.15 4.06 6.68
C VAL A 53 6.81 5.54 6.70
N LYS A 54 6.62 6.13 5.52
CA LYS A 54 6.15 7.52 5.35
C LYS A 54 4.79 7.49 4.65
N VAL A 55 3.84 8.24 5.16
CA VAL A 55 2.47 8.33 4.63
C VAL A 55 2.19 9.80 4.31
N ASP A 56 1.65 10.05 3.13
CA ASP A 56 1.07 11.33 2.75
C ASP A 56 -0.35 11.11 2.17
N ASP A 57 -0.95 12.18 1.65
CA ASP A 57 -2.33 12.15 1.16
C ASP A 57 -2.52 11.29 -0.12
N ILE A 58 -1.45 10.99 -0.84
CA ILE A 58 -1.51 10.33 -2.15
C ILE A 58 -0.71 9.02 -2.22
N SER A 59 0.15 8.75 -1.25
CA SER A 59 1.08 7.62 -1.28
C SER A 59 1.49 7.11 0.10
N VAL A 60 1.95 5.85 0.13
CA VAL A 60 2.70 5.28 1.26
C VAL A 60 4.03 4.74 0.78
N VAL A 61 5.11 5.27 1.33
CA VAL A 61 6.49 4.88 1.02
C VAL A 61 7.03 4.00 2.14
N ILE A 62 7.46 2.79 1.78
CA ILE A 62 7.98 1.76 2.69
C ILE A 62 9.43 1.48 2.33
N GLU A 63 10.31 1.65 3.31
CA GLU A 63 11.74 1.40 3.18
C GLU A 63 12.10 0.09 3.92
N TYR A 64 12.87 -0.76 3.25
CA TYR A 64 13.31 -2.05 3.76
C TYR A 64 14.79 -2.03 4.20
N MET A 65 15.17 -2.95 5.09
CA MET A 65 16.54 -3.11 5.59
C MET A 65 17.59 -3.28 4.48
N ASN A 66 17.20 -3.81 3.32
CA ASN A 66 18.09 -4.02 2.17
C ASN A 66 18.18 -2.82 1.22
N GLY A 67 17.63 -1.65 1.60
CA GLY A 67 17.60 -0.44 0.77
C GLY A 67 16.52 -0.45 -0.32
N LYS A 68 15.68 -1.50 -0.41
CA LYS A 68 14.52 -1.50 -1.31
C LYS A 68 13.49 -0.49 -0.81
N ILE A 69 12.95 0.31 -1.72
CA ILE A 69 11.84 1.23 -1.46
C ILE A 69 10.63 0.77 -2.26
N VAL A 70 9.49 0.60 -1.58
CA VAL A 70 8.19 0.28 -2.18
C VAL A 70 7.26 1.46 -1.92
N GLU A 71 6.72 2.03 -2.98
CA GLU A 71 5.73 3.10 -2.91
C GLU A 71 4.37 2.57 -3.37
N LEU A 72 3.35 2.78 -2.54
CA LEU A 72 1.97 2.44 -2.80
C LEU A 72 1.19 3.71 -3.10
N GLY A 73 0.66 3.84 -4.31
CA GLY A 73 -0.21 4.96 -4.63
C GLY A 73 -1.60 4.76 -4.03
N ILE A 74 -2.03 5.69 -3.19
CA ILE A 74 -3.35 5.68 -2.56
C ILE A 74 -4.40 6.13 -3.58
N ALA A 75 -5.53 5.43 -3.60
CA ALA A 75 -6.69 5.78 -4.40
C ALA A 75 -7.70 6.59 -3.58
N VAL A 76 -8.05 6.10 -2.38
CA VAL A 76 -9.05 6.69 -1.48
C VAL A 76 -9.03 6.00 -0.11
N LEU A 77 -9.58 6.64 0.91
CA LEU A 77 -9.85 6.06 2.22
C LEU A 77 -11.03 5.06 2.17
N ARG A 78 -10.90 3.93 2.85
CA ARG A 78 -11.97 2.91 3.02
C ARG A 78 -13.15 3.42 3.82
N ASN A 79 -12.94 4.40 4.70
CA ASN A 79 -13.97 4.95 5.59
C ASN A 79 -14.56 6.29 5.13
N THR A 80 -14.30 6.73 3.91
CA THR A 80 -15.19 7.70 3.26
C THR A 80 -16.51 7.00 2.94
N LYS A 81 -17.34 6.79 3.96
CA LYS A 81 -18.79 6.78 3.76
C LYS A 81 -19.10 8.15 3.15
N ILE A 82 -19.21 8.18 1.82
CA ILE A 82 -20.03 9.17 1.14
C ILE A 82 -21.35 9.13 1.90
N GLY A 83 -21.72 10.29 2.46
CA GLY A 83 -22.86 10.42 3.33
C GLY A 83 -24.07 9.71 2.75
N ASN A 84 -24.83 9.06 3.63
CA ASN A 84 -26.17 8.57 3.34
C ASN A 84 -26.94 9.64 2.55
N THR A 85 -27.09 9.46 1.24
CA THR A 85 -28.23 10.02 0.54
C THR A 85 -29.38 9.07 0.81
N ILE A 86 -30.18 9.42 1.81
CA ILE A 86 -31.58 9.00 1.86
C ILE A 86 -32.34 10.10 1.10
N LEU A 87 -32.84 9.76 -0.08
CA LEU A 87 -34.05 10.35 -0.67
C LEU A 87 -34.86 9.19 -1.27
#